data_AF-A0A829PTI2-F1
#
_entry.id   AF-A0A829PTI2-F1
#
_cell.length_a   1.000
_cell.length_b   1.000
_cell.length_c   1.000
_cell.angle_alpha   90.00
_cell.angle_beta   90.00
_cell.angle_gamma   90.00
#
_symmetry.space_group_name_H-M   'P 1'
#
loop_
_entity.id
_entity.type
_entity.pdbx_description
1 polymer ?
#
loop_
_entity_poly.entity_id
_entity_poly.type
_entity_poly.pdbx_seq_one_letter_code
_entity_poly.pdbx_strand_id
1 'polypeptide(L)' 'MRQKGSADIEFSQQVIVWRFDDEKLSELIALTESLTGAKSAAHQYIDINSPTSTLVISVGEHV' A
#
# COMPACT_ATOMS: atom_id res chain seq x y z
N MET A 1 -14.55 -8.85 -9.82
CA MET A 1 -13.56 -9.83 -9.30
C MET A 1 -12.25 -9.07 -9.14
N ARG A 2 -11.50 -9.29 -8.05
CA ARG A 2 -10.21 -8.63 -7.87
C ARG A 2 -9.22 -9.18 -8.90
N GLN A 3 -8.51 -8.28 -9.59
CA GLN A 3 -7.51 -8.68 -10.59
C GLN A 3 -6.16 -8.88 -9.92
N LYS A 4 -5.45 -9.95 -10.30
CA LYS A 4 -4.16 -10.30 -9.71
C LYS A 4 -3.13 -9.17 -9.85
N GLY A 5 -2.47 -8.85 -8.76
CA GLY A 5 -1.47 -7.80 -8.62
C GLY A 5 -2.02 -6.39 -8.82
N SER A 6 -3.32 -6.19 -8.94
CA SER A 6 -3.92 -4.88 -9.23
C SER A 6 -4.69 -4.36 -8.03
N ALA A 7 -4.83 -3.04 -7.96
CA ALA A 7 -5.66 -2.36 -6.98
C ALA A 7 -6.82 -1.65 -7.67
N ASP A 8 -8.04 -1.87 -7.17
CA ASP A 8 -9.15 -0.97 -7.45
C ASP A 8 -9.10 0.21 -6.48
N ILE A 9 -9.38 1.43 -6.97
CA ILE A 9 -9.45 2.63 -6.14
C ILE A 9 -10.86 3.20 -6.17
N GLU A 10 -11.42 3.40 -4.98
CA GLU A 10 -12.65 4.14 -4.78
C GLU A 10 -12.35 5.44 -4.02
N PHE A 11 -12.73 6.56 -4.63
CA PHE A 11 -12.67 7.88 -4.01
C PHE A 11 -14.03 8.19 -3.40
N SER A 12 -14.08 8.29 -2.07
CA SER A 12 -15.25 8.84 -1.36
C SER A 12 -14.90 10.22 -0.78
N GLN A 13 -15.90 10.95 -0.32
CA GLN A 13 -15.70 12.31 0.23
C GLN A 13 -14.80 12.34 1.48
N GLN A 14 -14.64 11.21 2.18
CA GLN A 14 -13.95 11.15 3.48
C GLN A 14 -12.75 10.20 3.47
N VAL A 15 -12.75 9.19 2.60
CA VAL A 15 -11.70 8.17 2.54
C VAL A 15 -11.42 7.75 1.10
N ILE A 16 -10.17 7.39 0.84
CA ILE A 16 -9.76 6.68 -0.37
C ILE A 16 -9.63 5.21 0.00
N VAL A 17 -10.37 4.33 -0.67
CA VAL A 17 -10.34 2.88 -0.42
C VAL A 17 -9.59 2.20 -1.56
N TRP A 18 -8.45 1.61 -1.23
CA TRP A 18 -7.71 0.74 -2.13
C TRP A 18 -8.10 -0.72 -1.84
N ARG A 19 -8.44 -1.48 -2.88
CA ARG A 19 -8.81 -2.88 -2.78
C ARG A 19 -7.82 -3.74 -3.56
N PHE A 20 -7.03 -4.50 -2.82
CA PHE A 20 -6.06 -5.46 -3.36
C PHE A 20 -6.63 -6.88 -3.36
N ASP A 21 -6.07 -7.75 -4.19
CA ASP A 21 -6.17 -9.19 -3.97
C ASP A 21 -5.50 -9.61 -2.65
N ASP A 22 -5.75 -10.85 -2.26
CA ASP A 22 -5.33 -11.34 -0.94
C ASP A 22 -3.80 -11.49 -0.82
N GLU A 23 -3.11 -11.74 -1.95
CA GLU A 23 -1.64 -11.84 -2.00
C GLU A 23 -1.02 -10.46 -1.73
N LYS A 24 -1.47 -9.43 -2.45
CA LYS A 24 -0.99 -8.05 -2.28
C LYS A 24 -1.41 -7.43 -0.97
N LEU A 25 -2.60 -7.77 -0.45
CA LEU A 25 -3.01 -7.33 0.87
C LEU A 25 -2.11 -7.91 1.97
N SER A 26 -1.73 -9.19 1.85
CA SER A 26 -0.83 -9.84 2.82
C SER A 26 0.57 -9.25 2.78
N GLU A 27 1.09 -8.98 1.58
CA GLU A 27 2.37 -8.28 1.38
C GLU A 27 2.36 -6.89 2.02
N LEU A 28 1.29 -6.11 1.79
CA LEU A 28 1.13 -4.77 2.36
C LEU A 28 1.11 -4.80 3.89
N ILE A 29 0.43 -5.77 4.51
CA ILE A 29 0.39 -5.92 5.97
C ILE A 29 1.80 -6.20 6.51
N ALA A 30 2.53 -7.15 5.94
CA ALA A 30 3.88 -7.51 6.39
C ALA A 30 4.86 -6.32 6.29
N LEU A 31 4.78 -5.54 5.22
CA LEU A 31 5.60 -4.33 5.04
C LEU A 31 5.20 -3.21 6.01
N THR A 32 3.91 -3.08 6.32
CA THR A 32 3.41 -2.09 7.28
C THR A 32 3.86 -2.43 8.71
N GLU A 33 3.90 -3.70 9.10
CA GLU A 33 4.44 -4.12 10.41
C GLU A 33 5.89 -3.63 10.59
N SER A 34 6.74 -3.82 9.57
CA SER A 34 8.12 -3.31 9.57
C SER A 34 8.19 -1.78 9.73
N LEU A 35 7.30 -1.05 9.06
CA LEU A 35 7.24 0.42 9.17
C LEU A 35 6.78 0.88 10.55
N THR A 36 5.79 0.24 11.15
CA THR A 36 5.30 0.61 12.50
C THR A 36 6.34 0.38 13.60
N GLY A 37 7.30 -0.53 13.38
CA GLY A 37 8.43 -0.75 14.27
C GLY A 37 9.61 0.20 14.03
N ALA A 38 9.58 1.03 12.98
CA ALA A 38 10.69 1.90 12.63
C ALA A 38 10.85 3.04 13.65
N LYS A 39 12.10 3.29 14.07
CA LYS A 39 12.45 4.37 15.03
C LYS A 39 12.79 5.70 14.33
N SER A 40 12.79 5.70 13.00
CA SER A 40 13.15 6.83 12.14
C SER A 40 12.26 6.82 10.90
N ALA A 41 12.37 7.88 10.09
CA ALA A 41 11.74 7.91 8.77
C ALA A 41 12.07 6.63 7.99
N ALA A 42 11.04 6.03 7.39
CA ALA A 42 11.15 4.79 6.64
C ALA A 42 10.05 4.72 5.58
N HIS A 43 10.33 3.97 4.51
CA HIS A 43 9.38 3.69 3.46
C HIS A 43 9.53 2.25 2.94
N GLN A 44 8.46 1.71 2.39
CA GLN A 44 8.43 0.42 1.70
C GLN A 44 7.80 0.58 0.32
N TYR A 45 8.21 -0.27 -0.59
CA TYR A 45 7.72 -0.33 -1.97
C TYR A 45 6.90 -1.59 -2.15
N ILE A 46 5.77 -1.48 -2.83
CA ILE A 46 4.92 -2.59 -3.22
C ILE A 46 4.70 -2.50 -4.72
N ASP A 47 5.18 -3.51 -5.44
CA ASP A 47 4.96 -3.60 -6.88
C ASP A 47 3.50 -4.01 -7.15
N ILE A 48 2.82 -3.26 -8.01
CA ILE A 48 1.46 -3.54 -8.45
C ILE A 48 1.36 -3.36 -9.97
N ASN A 49 0.32 -3.91 -10.59
CA ASN A 49 0.15 -3.92 -12.04
C ASN A 49 -0.74 -2.78 -12.55
N SER A 50 -1.58 -2.23 -11.67
CA SER A 50 -2.55 -1.16 -11.96
C SER A 50 -3.02 -0.58 -10.62
N PRO A 51 -3.28 0.74 -10.51
CA PRO A 51 -3.24 1.75 -11.57
C PRO A 51 -1.85 2.35 -11.83
N THR A 52 -0.86 1.95 -11.06
CA THR A 52 0.56 2.31 -11.23
C THR A 52 1.39 1.02 -11.20
N SER A 53 2.70 1.13 -11.38
CA SER A 53 3.64 0.02 -11.22
C SER A 53 4.08 -0.19 -9.77
N THR A 54 4.02 0.86 -8.95
CA THR A 54 4.57 0.83 -7.58
C THR A 54 3.76 1.72 -6.65
N LEU A 55 3.39 1.18 -5.50
CA LEU A 55 2.85 1.90 -4.36
C LEU A 55 3.97 2.11 -3.33
N VAL A 56 4.11 3.34 -2.84
CA VAL A 56 5.06 3.67 -1.77
C VAL A 56 4.26 3.95 -0.49
N ILE A 57 4.64 3.29 0.59
CA ILE A 57 4.10 3.53 1.94
C ILE A 57 5.22 4.03 2.84
N SER A 58 5.01 5.17 3.50
CA SER A 58 6.05 5.82 4.28
C SER A 58 5.54 6.26 5.65
N VAL A 59 6.43 6.28 6.64
CA VAL A 59 6.21 6.86 7.97
C VAL A 59 7.29 7.90 8.24
N GLY A 60 6.87 9.09 8.68
CA GLY A 60 7.79 10.17 9.07
C GLY A 60 8.68 10.71 7.94
N GLU A 61 8.36 10.43 6.68
CA GLU A 61 9.24 10.77 5.55
C GLU A 61 9.06 12.19 4.99
N HIS A 62 8.16 13.00 5.55
CA HIS A 62 8.08 14.43 5.26
C HIS A 62 7.91 15.20 6.58
N VAL A 63 8.87 16.09 6.86
CA VAL A 63 8.80 17.17 7.86
C VAL A 63 8.66 18.48 7.11
#